data_AF-A0A834L7E3-F1
#
_entry.id   AF-A0A834L7E3-F1
#
_cell.length_a   1.000
_cell.length_b   1.000
_cell.length_c   1.000
_cell.angle_alpha   90.00
_cell.angle_beta   90.00
_cell.angle_gamma   90.00
#
_symmetry.space_group_name_H-M   'P 1'
#
loop_
_entity.id
_entity.type
_entity.pdbx_description
1 polymer ?
#
loop_
_entity_poly.entity_id
_entity_poly.type
_entity_poly.pdbx_seq_one_letter_code
_entity_poly.pdbx_strand_id
1 'polypeptide(L)'
;MSSPPILPISVTSLYKSSIASPALRAFASRSSDSLRRAFARRRPWTELADHTAFSRPDTLAVAASRVRKNASYFRVNYLTVVAAEHPVVVYGRTFSDAETLGVLIALTVIVFFLTSVGSLLLWAALVGSAIVCVHGAFRVPEDLFLDDQEQMGPGLFSYVGGAASSAAVAAVPSVVISRA
;
A
#
# COMPACT_ATOMS: atom_id res chain seq x y z
N MET A 1 62.36 -43.57 43.37
CA MET A 1 61.95 -42.44 42.50
C MET A 1 60.43 -42.38 42.53
N SER A 2 59.86 -41.52 43.36
CA SER A 2 58.41 -41.38 43.57
C SER A 2 57.87 -40.37 42.57
N SER A 3 56.93 -40.77 41.71
CA SER A 3 56.22 -39.83 40.83
C SER A 3 55.37 -38.84 41.67
N PRO A 4 55.23 -37.57 41.24
CA PRO A 4 54.35 -36.63 41.94
C PRO A 4 52.87 -36.92 41.64
N PRO A 5 51.96 -36.65 42.59
CA PRO A 5 50.52 -36.80 42.38
C PRO A 5 49.98 -35.67 41.50
N ILE A 6 49.26 -36.02 40.44
CA ILE A 6 48.55 -35.06 39.59
C ILE A 6 47.23 -34.70 40.28
N LEU A 7 47.08 -33.43 40.68
CA LEU A 7 45.81 -32.91 41.16
C LEU A 7 44.80 -32.84 39.99
N PRO A 8 43.54 -33.28 40.16
CA PRO A 8 42.51 -33.02 39.17
C PRO A 8 42.29 -31.51 39.12
N ILE A 9 42.75 -30.87 38.05
CA ILE A 9 42.34 -29.51 37.70
C ILE A 9 40.83 -29.58 37.55
N SER A 10 40.10 -28.93 38.47
CA SER A 10 38.66 -28.76 38.35
C SER A 10 38.40 -27.87 37.14
N VAL A 11 38.33 -28.47 35.96
CA VAL A 11 37.83 -27.85 34.73
C VAL A 11 36.31 -27.72 34.83
N THR A 12 35.84 -27.14 35.92
CA THR A 12 34.41 -26.96 36.22
C THR A 12 34.14 -25.49 36.46
N SER A 13 34.54 -24.64 35.50
CA SER A 13 34.03 -23.27 35.44
C SER A 13 33.71 -22.79 34.01
N LEU A 14 33.67 -23.69 33.02
CA LEU A 14 33.26 -23.34 31.65
C LEU A 14 31.83 -23.74 31.30
N TYR A 15 31.12 -24.34 32.25
CA TYR A 15 29.67 -24.51 32.23
C TYR A 15 28.99 -23.65 33.31
N LYS A 16 29.50 -22.45 33.60
CA LYS A 16 28.57 -21.39 34.02
C LYS A 16 27.76 -21.09 32.77
N SER A 17 26.74 -21.93 32.59
CA SER A 17 25.60 -21.78 31.70
C SER A 17 25.53 -20.33 31.31
N SER A 18 25.59 -20.07 30.00
CA SER A 18 25.20 -18.81 29.39
C SER A 18 23.75 -18.55 29.81
N ILE A 19 23.65 -18.09 31.06
CA ILE A 19 22.46 -17.72 31.76
C ILE A 19 22.20 -16.39 31.09
N ALA A 20 21.36 -16.43 30.06
CA ALA A 20 20.50 -15.32 29.70
C ALA A 20 20.36 -14.42 30.93
N SER A 21 20.91 -13.20 30.83
CA SER A 21 21.07 -12.28 31.94
C SER A 21 19.86 -12.34 32.88
N PRO A 22 20.00 -12.35 34.22
CA PRO A 22 18.87 -12.51 35.15
C PRO A 22 17.67 -11.62 34.83
N ALA A 23 17.93 -10.42 34.31
CA ALA A 23 16.94 -9.49 33.77
C ALA A 23 16.19 -10.02 32.52
N LEU A 24 16.88 -10.63 31.55
CA LEU A 24 16.27 -11.28 30.39
C LEU A 24 15.36 -12.44 30.81
N ARG A 25 15.78 -13.24 31.81
CA ARG A 25 14.97 -14.35 32.33
C ARG A 25 13.71 -13.84 33.04
N ALA A 26 13.83 -12.79 33.85
CA ALA A 26 12.69 -12.16 34.51
C ALA A 26 11.74 -11.48 33.50
N PHE A 27 12.28 -10.89 32.43
CA PHE A 27 11.48 -10.38 31.33
C PHE A 27 10.76 -11.52 30.60
N ALA A 28 11.46 -12.60 30.26
CA ALA A 28 10.92 -13.76 29.56
C ALA A 28 9.81 -14.46 30.34
N SER A 29 9.94 -14.60 31.67
CA SER A 29 8.88 -15.15 32.51
C SER A 29 7.67 -14.22 32.55
N ARG A 30 7.88 -12.92 32.75
CA ARG A 30 6.81 -11.93 32.77
C ARG A 30 6.09 -11.79 31.43
N SER A 31 6.82 -11.86 30.32
CA SER A 31 6.25 -11.81 28.96
C SER A 31 5.49 -13.09 28.65
N SER A 32 6.04 -14.27 28.99
CA SER A 32 5.37 -15.56 28.86
C SER A 32 4.07 -15.62 29.66
N ASP A 33 4.09 -15.15 30.91
CA ASP A 33 2.90 -15.09 31.75
C ASP A 33 1.85 -14.12 31.19
N SER A 34 2.29 -12.99 30.63
CA SER A 34 1.41 -12.00 30.02
C SER A 34 0.71 -12.57 28.78
N LEU A 35 1.44 -13.32 27.95
CA LEU A 35 0.89 -14.03 26.80
C LEU A 35 -0.08 -15.14 27.25
N ARG A 36 0.30 -15.99 28.21
CA ARG A 36 -0.57 -17.04 28.76
C ARG A 36 -1.87 -16.46 29.32
N ARG A 37 -1.82 -15.35 30.06
CA ARG A 37 -3.01 -14.64 30.55
C ARG A 37 -3.80 -13.97 29.43
N ALA A 38 -3.16 -13.53 28.35
CA ALA A 38 -3.86 -13.00 27.17
C ALA A 38 -4.63 -14.10 26.44
N PHE A 39 -4.01 -15.27 26.21
CA PHE A 39 -4.65 -16.44 25.62
C PHE A 39 -5.74 -17.04 26.51
N ALA A 40 -5.56 -17.04 27.84
CA ALA A 40 -6.57 -17.51 28.79
C ALA A 40 -7.84 -16.62 28.81
N ARG A 41 -7.71 -15.34 28.43
CA ARG A 41 -8.84 -14.40 28.31
C ARG A 41 -9.45 -14.35 26.91
N ARG A 42 -9.04 -15.26 26.03
CA ARG A 42 -9.56 -15.33 24.68
C ARG A 42 -11.04 -15.70 24.69
N ARG A 43 -11.85 -14.97 23.93
CA ARG A 43 -13.26 -15.30 23.72
C ARG A 43 -13.40 -16.49 22.78
N PRO A 44 -14.35 -17.42 23.00
CA PRO A 44 -14.55 -18.55 22.12
C PRO A 44 -14.87 -18.05 20.70
N TRP A 45 -14.29 -18.70 19.68
CA TRP A 45 -14.50 -18.31 18.29
C TRP A 45 -15.96 -18.40 17.84
N THR A 46 -16.74 -19.27 18.47
CA THR A 46 -18.18 -19.43 18.20
C THR A 46 -18.97 -18.15 18.45
N GLU A 47 -18.55 -17.31 19.39
CA GLU A 47 -19.19 -16.02 19.69
C GLU A 47 -18.92 -14.99 18.59
N LEU A 48 -17.76 -15.07 17.93
CA LEU A 48 -17.42 -14.23 16.78
C LEU A 48 -18.14 -14.71 15.51
N ALA A 49 -18.34 -16.02 15.36
CA ALA A 49 -18.99 -16.66 14.22
C ALA A 49 -20.53 -16.74 14.33
N ASP A 50 -21.12 -16.23 15.41
CA ASP A 50 -22.57 -16.22 15.59
C ASP A 50 -23.23 -15.25 14.59
N HIS A 51 -23.82 -15.83 13.55
CA HIS A 51 -24.44 -15.06 12.48
C HIS A 51 -25.75 -14.38 12.90
N THR A 52 -26.38 -14.86 13.98
CA THR A 52 -27.66 -14.33 14.46
C THR A 52 -27.50 -12.99 15.19
N ALA A 53 -26.29 -12.69 15.65
CA ALA A 53 -25.95 -11.44 16.32
C ALA A 53 -25.70 -10.26 15.35
N PHE A 54 -25.64 -10.51 14.04
CA PHE A 54 -25.44 -9.44 13.06
C PHE A 54 -26.74 -8.72 12.75
N SER A 55 -26.73 -7.40 12.92
CA SER A 55 -27.81 -6.52 12.49
C SER A 55 -27.23 -5.36 11.68
N ARG A 56 -27.97 -4.93 10.64
CA ARG A 56 -27.55 -3.79 9.82
C ARG A 56 -27.57 -2.51 10.66
N PRO A 57 -26.49 -1.70 10.67
CA PRO A 57 -26.51 -0.40 11.31
C PRO A 57 -27.23 0.63 10.42
N ASP A 58 -28.15 1.40 11.00
CA ASP A 58 -28.93 2.43 10.28
C ASP A 58 -28.12 3.69 9.99
N THR A 59 -26.98 3.88 10.66
CA THR A 59 -26.13 5.07 10.51
C THR A 59 -24.65 4.74 10.71
N LEU A 60 -23.78 5.50 10.04
CA LEU A 60 -22.32 5.39 10.16
C LEU A 60 -21.80 5.54 11.59
N ALA A 61 -22.40 6.42 12.40
CA ALA A 61 -22.02 6.62 13.80
C ALA A 61 -22.25 5.35 14.64
N VAL A 62 -23.35 4.64 14.39
CA VAL A 62 -23.68 3.37 15.05
C VAL A 62 -22.72 2.28 14.60
N ALA A 63 -22.44 2.19 13.29
CA ALA A 63 -21.45 1.26 12.75
C ALA A 63 -20.06 1.48 13.40
N ALA A 64 -19.57 2.73 13.42
CA ALA A 64 -18.29 3.06 14.04
C ALA A 64 -18.27 2.76 15.55
N SER A 65 -19.37 3.00 16.26
CA SER A 65 -19.51 2.63 17.67
C SER A 65 -19.43 1.12 17.89
N ARG A 66 -20.12 0.33 17.06
CA ARG A 66 -20.08 -1.14 17.09
C ARG A 66 -18.68 -1.67 16.80
N VAL A 67 -17.99 -1.11 15.80
CA VAL A 67 -16.60 -1.45 15.48
C VAL A 67 -15.68 -1.21 16.67
N ARG A 68 -15.73 -0.02 17.29
CA ARG A 68 -14.88 0.29 18.46
C ARG A 68 -15.12 -0.66 19.63
N LYS A 69 -16.39 -0.98 19.91
CA LYS A 69 -16.75 -1.91 20.99
C LYS A 69 -16.27 -3.33 20.68
N ASN A 70 -16.54 -3.83 19.47
CA ASN A 70 -16.14 -5.17 19.04
C ASN A 70 -14.61 -5.32 18.96
N ALA A 71 -13.89 -4.27 18.53
CA ALA A 71 -12.42 -4.24 18.50
C ALA A 71 -11.80 -4.51 19.88
N SER A 72 -12.34 -3.91 20.93
CA SER A 72 -11.89 -4.15 22.29
C SER A 72 -12.34 -5.53 22.80
N TYR A 73 -13.59 -5.88 22.52
CA TYR A 73 -14.22 -7.12 23.01
C TYR A 73 -13.57 -8.39 22.45
N PHE A 74 -13.29 -8.42 21.14
CA PHE A 74 -12.68 -9.55 20.43
C PHE A 74 -11.18 -9.35 20.12
N ARG A 75 -10.49 -8.44 20.80
CA ARG A 75 -9.09 -8.06 20.54
C ARG A 75 -8.16 -9.27 20.36
N VAL A 76 -8.21 -10.23 21.27
CA VAL A 76 -7.33 -11.42 21.23
C VAL A 76 -7.64 -12.28 20.01
N ASN A 77 -8.91 -12.38 19.59
CA ASN A 77 -9.30 -13.13 18.40
C ASN A 77 -8.77 -12.45 17.13
N TYR A 78 -8.90 -11.13 17.01
CA TYR A 78 -8.33 -10.38 15.88
C TYR A 78 -6.81 -10.49 15.83
N LEU A 79 -6.11 -10.33 16.96
CA LEU A 79 -4.67 -10.53 17.03
C LEU A 79 -4.26 -11.94 16.65
N THR A 80 -5.06 -12.96 16.96
CA THR A 80 -4.76 -14.33 16.53
C THR A 80 -5.02 -14.58 15.04
N VAL A 81 -5.99 -13.91 14.41
CA VAL A 81 -6.18 -13.97 12.95
C VAL A 81 -5.00 -13.30 12.26
N VAL A 82 -4.65 -12.08 12.68
CA VAL A 82 -3.54 -11.31 12.13
C VAL A 82 -2.20 -12.01 12.38
N ALA A 83 -1.99 -12.61 13.55
CA ALA A 83 -0.76 -13.38 13.79
C ALA A 83 -0.73 -14.69 12.98
N ALA A 84 -1.88 -15.14 12.46
CA ALA A 84 -2.02 -16.34 11.65
C ALA A 84 -2.05 -16.01 10.16
N GLU A 85 -1.20 -15.08 9.70
CA GLU A 85 -0.89 -14.81 8.27
C GLU A 85 -0.40 -16.10 7.58
N HIS A 86 -1.31 -17.03 7.32
CA HIS A 86 -1.11 -18.14 6.41
C HIS A 86 -1.56 -17.67 5.03
N PRO A 87 -0.95 -18.18 3.93
CA PRO A 87 -1.41 -17.85 2.58
C PRO A 87 -2.91 -18.11 2.51
N VAL A 88 -3.66 -17.11 2.06
CA VAL A 88 -5.12 -17.17 1.97
C VAL A 88 -5.47 -18.25 0.95
N VAL A 89 -5.82 -19.44 1.44
CA VAL A 89 -6.29 -20.57 0.63
C VAL A 89 -7.81 -20.58 0.69
N VAL A 90 -8.48 -19.94 -0.27
CA VAL A 90 -9.94 -20.06 -0.41
C VAL A 90 -10.21 -21.15 -1.45
N TYR A 91 -11.11 -22.09 -1.12
CA TYR A 91 -11.58 -23.13 -2.05
C TYR A 91 -10.52 -24.13 -2.56
N GLY A 92 -9.41 -24.31 -1.82
CA GLY A 92 -8.34 -25.24 -2.21
C GLY A 92 -7.38 -24.70 -3.27
N ARG A 93 -7.45 -23.40 -3.59
CA ARG A 93 -6.47 -22.67 -4.39
C ARG A 93 -5.73 -21.66 -3.51
N THR A 94 -4.40 -21.67 -3.55
CA THR A 94 -3.57 -20.60 -2.97
C THR A 94 -3.71 -19.38 -3.87
N PHE A 95 -4.25 -18.28 -3.33
CA PHE A 95 -4.26 -17.01 -4.07
C PHE A 95 -2.82 -16.56 -4.25
N SER A 96 -2.47 -16.16 -5.48
CA SER A 96 -1.13 -15.63 -5.74
C SER A 96 -0.97 -14.27 -5.06
N ASP A 97 0.24 -13.94 -4.63
CA ASP A 97 0.53 -12.64 -3.98
C ASP A 97 0.08 -11.47 -4.87
N ALA A 98 0.17 -11.62 -6.19
CA ALA A 98 -0.29 -10.63 -7.16
C ALA A 98 -1.82 -10.44 -7.17
N GLU A 99 -2.59 -11.51 -6.98
CA GLU A 99 -4.06 -11.44 -6.91
C GLU A 99 -4.49 -10.77 -5.60
N THR A 100 -3.86 -11.17 -4.49
CA THR A 100 -4.12 -10.57 -3.18
C THR A 100 -3.77 -9.09 -3.18
N LEU A 101 -2.62 -8.72 -3.75
CA LEU A 101 -2.20 -7.34 -3.93
C LEU A 101 -3.18 -6.57 -4.83
N GLY A 102 -3.60 -7.18 -5.94
CA GLY A 102 -4.57 -6.59 -6.86
C GLY A 102 -5.92 -6.30 -6.19
N VAL A 103 -6.44 -7.25 -5.40
CA VAL A 103 -7.67 -7.08 -4.61
C VAL A 103 -7.50 -5.98 -3.57
N LEU A 104 -6.35 -5.93 -2.88
CA LEU A 104 -6.09 -4.93 -1.85
C LEU A 104 -5.99 -3.51 -2.45
N ILE A 105 -5.34 -3.37 -3.60
CA ILE A 105 -5.25 -2.11 -4.35
C ILE A 105 -6.66 -1.68 -4.80
N ALA A 106 -7.41 -2.58 -5.44
CA ALA A 106 -8.75 -2.29 -5.92
C ALA A 106 -9.68 -1.86 -4.77
N LEU A 107 -9.64 -2.56 -3.64
CA LEU A 107 -10.41 -2.22 -2.45
C LEU A 107 -10.01 -0.86 -1.88
N THR A 108 -8.71 -0.54 -1.87
CA THR A 108 -8.22 0.77 -1.42
C THR A 108 -8.73 1.90 -2.31
N VAL A 109 -8.69 1.71 -3.63
CA VAL A 109 -9.22 2.69 -4.60
C VAL A 109 -10.72 2.89 -4.38
N ILE A 110 -11.49 1.80 -4.24
CA ILE A 110 -12.93 1.87 -3.98
C ILE A 110 -13.21 2.63 -2.67
N VAL A 111 -12.53 2.29 -1.58
CA VAL A 111 -12.69 2.96 -0.27
C VAL A 111 -12.32 4.44 -0.35
N PHE A 112 -11.30 4.81 -1.12
CA PHE A 112 -10.92 6.20 -1.34
C PHE A 112 -12.07 7.01 -1.98
N PHE A 113 -12.74 6.46 -2.99
CA PHE A 113 -13.90 7.09 -3.61
C PHE A 113 -15.14 7.13 -2.71
N LEU A 114 -15.38 6.05 -1.93
CA LEU A 114 -16.47 5.98 -0.96
C LEU A 114 -16.28 6.92 0.23
N THR A 115 -15.02 7.26 0.55
CA THR A 115 -14.71 8.20 1.62
C THR A 115 -15.21 9.59 1.23
N SER A 116 -15.69 10.34 2.23
CA SER A 116 -16.25 11.69 2.06
C SER A 116 -15.39 12.57 1.15
N VAL A 117 -14.07 12.56 1.35
CA VAL A 117 -13.11 13.34 0.55
C VAL A 117 -13.16 12.96 -0.94
N GLY A 118 -13.18 11.67 -1.29
CA GLY A 118 -13.20 11.23 -2.68
C GLY A 118 -14.49 11.58 -3.41
N SER A 119 -15.64 11.39 -2.75
CA SER A 119 -16.95 11.79 -3.28
C SER A 119 -17.08 13.31 -3.44
N LEU A 120 -16.51 14.09 -2.52
CA LEU A 120 -16.48 15.56 -2.60
C LEU A 120 -15.63 16.04 -3.79
N LEU A 121 -14.44 15.47 -3.99
CA LEU A 121 -13.55 15.86 -5.10
C LEU A 121 -14.17 15.54 -6.46
N LEU A 122 -14.80 14.36 -6.59
CA LEU A 122 -15.49 13.97 -7.83
C LEU A 122 -16.64 14.93 -8.17
N TRP A 123 -17.50 15.25 -7.20
CA TRP A 123 -18.61 16.19 -7.41
C TRP A 123 -18.14 17.62 -7.68
N ALA A 124 -17.14 18.10 -6.93
CA ALA A 124 -16.58 19.43 -7.13
C ALA A 124 -15.96 19.57 -8.53
N ALA A 125 -15.25 18.54 -9.01
CA ALA A 125 -14.69 18.53 -10.35
C ALA A 125 -15.78 18.51 -11.44
N LEU A 126 -16.81 17.67 -11.30
CA LEU A 126 -17.91 17.61 -12.26
C LEU A 126 -18.70 18.92 -12.32
N VAL A 127 -19.03 19.50 -11.15
CA VAL A 127 -19.72 20.79 -11.07
C VAL A 127 -18.86 21.90 -11.64
N GLY A 128 -17.58 21.96 -11.28
CA GLY A 128 -16.63 22.93 -11.84
C GLY A 128 -16.53 22.80 -13.37
N SER A 129 -16.40 21.58 -13.89
CA SER A 129 -16.38 21.32 -15.32
C SER A 129 -17.68 21.76 -15.99
N ALA A 130 -18.85 21.48 -15.40
CA ALA A 130 -20.13 21.92 -15.94
C ALA A 130 -20.23 23.45 -15.99
N ILE A 131 -19.78 24.15 -14.93
CA ILE A 131 -19.74 25.62 -14.89
C ILE A 131 -18.82 26.16 -15.98
N VAL A 132 -17.62 25.59 -16.18
CA VAL A 132 -16.69 26.00 -17.25
C VAL A 132 -17.30 25.78 -18.63
N CYS A 133 -17.96 24.63 -18.87
CA CYS A 133 -18.64 24.35 -20.13
C CYS A 133 -19.80 25.32 -20.39
N VAL A 134 -20.62 25.61 -19.38
CA VAL A 134 -21.70 26.59 -19.47
C VAL A 134 -21.13 27.97 -19.75
N HIS A 135 -20.11 28.40 -18.99
CA HIS A 135 -19.44 29.67 -19.21
C HIS A 135 -18.91 29.76 -20.64
N GLY A 136 -18.17 28.75 -21.11
CA GLY A 136 -17.65 28.69 -22.47
C GLY A 136 -18.72 28.68 -23.57
N ALA A 137 -19.88 28.05 -23.33
CA ALA A 137 -20.98 27.99 -24.29
C ALA A 137 -21.66 29.37 -24.52
N PHE A 138 -21.65 30.24 -23.50
CA PHE A 138 -22.23 31.59 -23.60
C PHE A 138 -21.19 32.68 -23.85
N ARG A 139 -19.89 32.39 -23.71
CA ARG A 139 -18.81 33.35 -23.93
C ARG A 139 -18.44 33.31 -25.41
N VAL A 140 -18.90 34.30 -26.18
CA VAL A 140 -18.39 34.55 -27.53
C VAL A 140 -16.98 35.13 -27.40
N PRO A 141 -15.91 34.40 -27.80
CA PRO A 141 -14.60 35.00 -27.86
C PRO A 141 -14.63 36.08 -28.95
N GLU A 142 -14.15 37.29 -28.64
CA GLU A 142 -13.82 38.25 -29.70
C GLU A 142 -12.66 37.65 -30.52
N ASP A 143 -12.73 37.75 -31.84
CA ASP A 143 -11.71 37.26 -32.77
C ASP A 143 -10.41 38.10 -32.68
N LEU A 144 -9.84 38.23 -31.48
CA LEU A 144 -8.64 39.01 -31.16
C LEU A 144 -7.33 38.34 -31.62
N PHE A 145 -7.41 37.31 -32.47
CA PHE A 145 -6.25 36.53 -32.93
C PHE A 145 -6.13 36.47 -34.45
N LEU A 146 -7.09 37.01 -35.20
CA LEU A 146 -7.00 37.06 -36.67
C LEU A 146 -6.24 38.29 -37.18
N ASP A 147 -6.14 39.35 -36.38
CA ASP A 147 -5.41 40.57 -36.78
C ASP A 147 -3.90 40.52 -36.46
N ASP A 148 -3.42 39.49 -35.73
CA ASP A 148 -1.99 39.30 -35.38
C ASP A 148 -1.36 37.99 -35.93
N GLN A 149 -2.13 37.08 -36.56
CA GLN A 149 -1.56 35.88 -37.21
C GLN A 149 -1.06 36.13 -38.64
N GLU A 150 -1.43 37.24 -39.27
CA GLU A 150 -0.84 37.65 -40.55
C GLU A 150 0.53 38.33 -40.39
N GLN A 151 0.99 38.59 -39.14
CA GLN A 151 2.27 39.27 -38.90
C GLN A 151 3.04 38.78 -37.66
N MET A 152 3.16 37.47 -37.42
CA MET A 152 4.21 36.97 -36.52
C MET A 152 4.64 35.53 -36.81
N GLY A 153 5.72 35.41 -37.58
CA GLY A 153 6.89 34.52 -37.41
C GLY A 153 6.73 33.03 -37.02
N PRO A 154 7.62 32.15 -37.50
CA PRO A 154 7.52 30.72 -37.27
C PRO A 154 7.59 30.38 -35.77
N GLY A 155 6.45 29.95 -35.21
CA GLY A 155 6.33 29.52 -33.81
C GLY A 155 7.17 28.27 -33.49
N LEU A 156 7.38 28.03 -32.19
CA LEU A 156 8.27 27.03 -31.58
C LEU A 156 8.29 25.62 -32.20
N PHE A 157 7.24 25.22 -32.93
CA PHE A 157 7.15 23.94 -33.63
C PHE A 157 7.95 23.87 -34.95
N SER A 158 8.36 25.01 -35.51
CA SER A 158 9.23 25.07 -36.69
C SER A 158 10.65 24.55 -36.40
N TYR A 159 11.15 24.75 -35.17
CA TYR A 159 12.50 24.32 -34.78
C TYR A 159 12.63 22.79 -34.67
N VAL A 160 11.54 22.10 -34.29
CA VAL A 160 11.48 20.63 -34.22
C VAL A 160 11.29 20.00 -35.60
N GLY A 161 10.50 20.62 -36.48
CA GLY A 161 10.30 20.16 -37.85
C GLY A 161 11.54 20.35 -38.75
N GLY A 162 12.24 21.48 -38.61
CA GLY A 162 13.42 21.79 -39.42
C GLY A 162 14.64 20.90 -39.14
N ALA A 163 14.84 20.50 -37.88
CA ALA A 163 15.94 19.61 -37.49
C ALA A 163 15.80 18.20 -38.10
N ALA A 164 14.57 17.70 -38.20
CA ALA A 164 14.28 16.40 -38.82
C ALA A 164 14.49 16.43 -40.35
N SER A 165 14.10 17.51 -41.02
CA SER A 165 14.35 17.66 -42.47
C SER A 165 15.83 17.82 -42.80
N SER A 166 16.63 18.53 -41.98
CA SER A 166 18.05 18.73 -42.26
C SER A 166 18.89 17.46 -42.03
N ALA A 167 18.49 16.59 -41.10
CA ALA A 167 19.14 15.29 -40.87
C ALA A 167 18.85 14.27 -41.99
N ALA A 168 17.66 14.33 -42.61
CA ALA A 168 17.30 13.46 -43.72
C ALA A 168 18.04 13.80 -45.03
N VAL A 169 18.38 15.07 -45.26
CA VAL A 169 19.14 15.51 -46.44
C VAL A 169 20.63 15.14 -46.33
N ALA A 170 21.19 15.07 -45.12
CA ALA A 170 22.58 14.67 -44.89
C ALA A 170 22.83 13.14 -45.05
N ALA A 171 21.77 12.33 -45.10
CA ALA A 171 21.86 10.87 -45.19
C ALA A 171 21.71 10.30 -46.62
N VAL A 172 21.58 11.15 -47.64
CA VAL A 172 21.52 10.70 -49.04
C VAL A 172 22.95 10.54 -49.58
N PRO A 173 23.44 9.32 -49.85
CA PRO A 173 24.76 9.14 -50.44
C PRO A 173 24.74 9.65 -51.89
N SER A 174 25.60 10.60 -52.21
CA SER A 174 25.85 11.07 -53.57
C SER A 174 26.53 9.94 -54.38
N VAL A 175 25.73 9.18 -55.13
CA VAL A 175 26.22 8.24 -56.14
C VAL A 175 26.82 9.06 -57.29
N VAL A 176 28.15 9.18 -57.27
CA VAL A 176 28.94 9.70 -58.38
C VAL A 176 28.84 8.71 -59.55
N ILE A 177 28.06 9.07 -60.58
CA ILE A 177 28.08 8.39 -61.87
C ILE A 177 29.10 9.11 -62.74
N SER A 178 30.33 8.57 -62.78
CA SER A 178 31.26 8.83 -63.86
C SER A 178 30.72 8.19 -65.14
N ARG A 179 30.50 8.99 -66.19
CA ARG A 179 30.33 8.49 -67.55
C ARG A 179 31.55 8.86 -68.38
N ALA A 180 31.96 7.85 -69.15
CA ALA A 180 33.16 7.74 -69.98
C ALA A 180 33.30 8.84 -71.04
#